data_AF-A0A946N122-F1
#
_entry.id   AF-A0A946N122-F1
#
_cell.length_a   1.000
_cell.length_b   1.000
_cell.length_c   1.000
_cell.angle_alpha   90.00
_cell.angle_beta   90.00
_cell.angle_gamma   90.00
#
_symmetry.space_group_name_H-M   'P 1'
#
loop_
_entity.id
_entity.type
_entity.pdbx_description
1 polymer ?
#
loop_
_entity_poly.entity_id
_entity_poly.type
_entity_poly.pdbx_seq_one_letter_code
_entity_poly.pdbx_strand_id
1 'polypeptide(L)'
;MSSVFIIVFGLIGFTFGWFVYSKFIAEKIYRLDPDYVTPAHTFNDGIDFVPTNKFVLWGAHFTSVAGAAPIVGPAIAVYWGWGPALLWVTFGSIFFAGVHDMGALWASTRHKAKSIGALSEDVVGKRTR
;
A
#
# COMPACT_ATOMS: atom_id res chain seq x y z
N MET A 1 -28.85 7.10 -11.93
CA MET A 1 -27.82 6.18 -12.49
C MET A 1 -28.10 4.78 -12.01
N SER A 2 -27.96 3.78 -12.88
CA SER A 2 -28.02 2.39 -12.44
C SER A 2 -26.82 2.08 -11.56
N SER A 3 -27.03 1.51 -10.36
CA SER A 3 -25.96 1.08 -9.45
C SER A 3 -24.98 0.12 -10.11
N VAL A 4 -25.43 -0.59 -11.16
CA VAL A 4 -24.59 -1.45 -12.00
C VAL A 4 -23.43 -0.68 -12.62
N PHE A 5 -23.64 0.58 -13.05
CA PHE A 5 -22.58 1.40 -13.63
C PHE A 5 -21.45 1.65 -12.61
N ILE A 6 -21.79 1.93 -11.36
CA ILE A 6 -20.83 2.20 -10.29
C ILE A 6 -19.97 0.95 -10.05
N ILE A 7 -20.60 -0.22 -9.99
CA ILE A 7 -19.90 -1.50 -9.80
C ILE A 7 -18.96 -1.78 -10.97
N VAL A 8 -19.45 -1.65 -12.20
CA VAL A 8 -18.64 -1.89 -13.41
C VAL A 8 -17.47 -0.91 -13.49
N PHE A 9 -17.69 0.37 -13.19
CA PHE A 9 -16.64 1.38 -13.15
C PHE A 9 -15.54 1.02 -12.14
N GLY A 10 -15.93 0.68 -10.90
CA GLY A 10 -15.00 0.26 -9.86
C GLY A 10 -14.23 -1.01 -10.25
N LEU A 11 -14.91 -2.04 -10.76
CA LEU A 11 -14.27 -3.28 -11.20
C LEU A 11 -13.23 -3.04 -12.30
N ILE A 12 -13.58 -2.26 -13.32
CA ILE A 12 -12.64 -1.92 -14.40
C ILE A 12 -11.45 -1.13 -13.83
N GLY A 13 -11.71 -0.12 -13.00
CA GLY A 13 -10.69 0.70 -12.37
C GLY A 13 -9.71 -0.14 -11.54
N PHE A 14 -10.21 -0.95 -10.62
CA PHE A 14 -9.37 -1.78 -9.76
C PHE A 14 -8.66 -2.90 -10.53
N THR A 15 -9.30 -3.48 -11.55
CA THR A 15 -8.65 -4.47 -12.43
C THR A 15 -7.48 -3.83 -13.18
N PHE A 16 -7.69 -2.64 -13.75
CA PHE A 16 -6.61 -1.87 -14.40
C PHE A 16 -5.50 -1.50 -13.41
N GLY A 17 -5.89 -1.02 -12.22
CA GLY A 17 -4.97 -0.68 -11.14
C GLY A 17 -4.09 -1.87 -10.74
N TRP A 18 -4.69 -3.06 -10.58
CA TRP A 18 -3.98 -4.27 -10.21
C TRP A 18 -3.08 -4.79 -11.34
N PHE A 19 -3.57 -4.98 -12.57
CA PHE A 19 -2.79 -5.66 -13.60
C PHE A 19 -1.83 -4.75 -14.38
N VAL A 20 -2.20 -3.48 -14.55
CA VAL A 20 -1.42 -2.53 -15.37
C VAL A 20 -0.59 -1.62 -14.48
N TYR A 21 -1.25 -0.88 -13.58
CA TYR A 21 -0.56 0.15 -12.80
C TYR A 21 0.38 -0.45 -11.76
N SER A 22 -0.05 -1.44 -10.99
CA SER A 22 0.82 -2.08 -9.99
C SER A 22 2.07 -2.69 -10.63
N LYS A 23 1.93 -3.29 -11.81
CA LYS A 23 3.04 -3.84 -12.59
C LYS A 23 4.01 -2.75 -13.04
N PHE A 24 3.50 -1.64 -13.56
CA PHE A 24 4.32 -0.48 -13.92
C PHE A 24 5.12 0.03 -12.72
N ILE A 25 4.49 0.17 -11.55
CA ILE A 25 5.17 0.64 -10.35
C ILE A 25 6.22 -0.38 -9.88
N ALA A 26 5.88 -1.66 -9.85
CA ALA A 26 6.79 -2.74 -9.45
C ALA A 26 8.02 -2.85 -10.35
N GLU A 27 7.84 -2.80 -11.68
CA GLU A 27 8.92 -3.06 -12.64
C GLU A 27 9.69 -1.79 -13.03
N LYS A 28 9.02 -0.64 -13.20
CA LYS A 28 9.65 0.58 -13.73
C LYS A 28 10.09 1.55 -12.64
N ILE A 29 9.28 1.72 -11.59
CA ILE A 29 9.59 2.65 -10.51
C ILE A 29 10.46 1.97 -9.46
N TYR A 30 9.93 0.95 -8.79
CA TYR A 30 10.60 0.29 -7.67
C TYR A 30 11.59 -0.80 -8.06
N ARG A 31 11.51 -1.27 -9.32
CA ARG A 31 12.40 -2.31 -9.88
C ARG A 31 12.57 -3.47 -8.89
N LEU A 32 11.45 -4.07 -8.51
CA LEU A 32 11.43 -5.19 -7.59
C LEU A 32 12.27 -6.33 -8.14
N ASP A 33 13.07 -6.92 -7.27
CA ASP A 33 13.92 -8.06 -7.57
C ASP A 33 13.26 -9.32 -6.98
N PRO A 34 12.88 -10.30 -7.82
CA PRO A 34 12.26 -11.54 -7.34
C PRO A 34 13.21 -12.40 -6.49
N ASP A 35 14.52 -12.21 -6.61
CA ASP A 35 15.54 -12.93 -5.87
C ASP A 35 15.99 -12.20 -4.59
N TYR A 36 15.32 -11.09 -4.25
CA TYR A 36 15.64 -10.30 -3.07
C TYR A 36 15.32 -11.06 -1.76
N VAL A 37 16.36 -11.35 -0.99
CA VAL A 37 16.23 -11.95 0.35
C VAL A 37 15.84 -10.88 1.36
N THR A 38 14.67 -11.02 1.97
CA THR A 38 14.16 -10.03 2.94
C THR A 38 14.89 -10.09 4.28
N PRO A 39 14.89 -9.00 5.07
CA PRO A 39 15.48 -8.97 6.40
C PRO A 39 15.00 -10.09 7.34
N ALA A 40 13.74 -10.52 7.19
CA ALA A 40 13.17 -11.63 7.95
C ALA A 40 13.94 -12.94 7.74
N HIS A 41 14.44 -13.19 6.53
CA HIS A 41 15.24 -14.38 6.21
C HIS A 41 16.73 -14.20 6.53
N THR A 42 17.29 -12.99 6.41
CA THR A 42 18.71 -12.75 6.67
C THR A 42 19.06 -12.70 8.16
N PHE A 43 18.21 -12.08 8.99
CA PHE A 43 18.46 -11.97 10.43
C PHE A 43 17.90 -13.16 11.19
N ASN A 44 16.65 -13.54 10.90
CA ASN A 44 15.96 -14.72 11.42
C ASN A 44 16.24 -15.01 12.91
N ASP A 45 16.01 -14.01 13.76
CA ASP A 45 16.36 -14.05 15.20
C ASP A 45 15.30 -14.75 16.07
N GLY A 46 14.16 -15.12 15.48
CA GLY A 46 13.05 -15.76 16.18
C GLY A 46 12.18 -14.81 17.01
N ILE A 47 12.45 -13.50 16.99
CA ILE A 47 11.72 -12.50 17.78
C ILE A 47 11.21 -11.37 16.86
N ASP A 48 12.13 -10.53 16.36
CA ASP A 48 11.78 -9.37 15.52
C ASP A 48 11.78 -9.73 14.03
N PHE A 49 12.59 -10.71 13.63
CA PHE A 49 12.73 -11.18 12.26
C PHE A 49 12.35 -12.65 12.19
N VAL A 50 11.10 -12.91 11.78
CA VAL A 50 10.57 -14.27 11.63
C VAL A 50 9.96 -14.45 10.25
N PRO A 51 10.50 -15.35 9.39
CA PRO A 51 9.86 -15.73 8.15
C PRO A 51 8.43 -16.22 8.38
N THR A 52 7.46 -15.48 7.83
CA THR A 52 6.04 -15.73 8.07
C THR A 52 5.37 -16.17 6.78
N ASN A 53 4.35 -17.03 6.89
CA ASN A 53 3.52 -17.43 5.76
C ASN A 53 2.91 -16.19 5.08
N LYS A 54 3.04 -16.11 3.75
CA LYS A 54 2.58 -14.97 2.95
C LYS A 54 1.10 -14.61 3.13
N PHE A 55 0.23 -15.60 3.40
CA PHE A 55 -1.20 -15.35 3.60
C PHE A 55 -1.49 -14.74 4.97
N VAL A 56 -0.74 -15.15 5.99
CA VAL A 56 -0.81 -14.55 7.34
C VAL A 56 -0.28 -13.12 7.29
N LEU A 57 0.87 -12.92 6.62
CA LEU A 57 1.46 -11.60 6.43
C LEU A 57 0.52 -10.67 5.64
N TRP A 58 -0.08 -11.17 4.57
CA TRP A 58 -1.09 -10.44 3.81
C TRP A 58 -2.28 -10.05 4.67
N GLY A 59 -2.78 -10.95 5.52
CA GLY A 59 -3.87 -10.66 6.45
C GLY A 59 -3.52 -9.53 7.42
N ALA A 60 -2.31 -9.57 7.99
CA ALA A 60 -1.82 -8.51 8.88
C ALA A 60 -1.69 -7.15 8.17
N HIS A 61 -1.21 -7.14 6.93
CA HIS A 61 -1.17 -5.91 6.13
C HIS A 61 -2.58 -5.43 5.78
N PHE A 62 -3.47 -6.32 5.35
CA PHE A 62 -4.84 -5.98 5.00
C PHE A 62 -5.58 -5.34 6.18
N THR A 63 -5.51 -5.93 7.37
CA THR A 63 -6.16 -5.37 8.57
C THR A 63 -5.57 -4.02 8.97
N SER A 64 -4.26 -3.82 8.79
CA SER A 64 -3.60 -2.53 9.05
C SER A 64 -4.07 -1.42 8.12
N VAL A 65 -4.40 -1.74 6.86
CA VAL A 65 -4.89 -0.77 5.86
C VAL A 65 -6.39 -0.57 5.98
N ALA A 66 -7.14 -1.61 6.32
CA ALA A 66 -8.60 -1.60 6.44
C ALA A 66 -9.15 -0.74 7.61
N GLY A 67 -8.29 0.02 8.29
CA GLY A 67 -8.64 0.89 9.41
C GLY A 67 -9.39 2.16 9.00
N ALA A 68 -8.96 3.32 9.48
CA ALA A 68 -9.73 4.57 9.31
C ALA A 68 -9.74 5.10 7.86
N ALA A 69 -8.71 4.80 7.05
CA ALA A 69 -8.53 5.44 5.74
C ALA A 69 -9.67 5.14 4.74
N PRO A 70 -10.17 3.89 4.59
CA PRO A 70 -11.31 3.57 3.75
C PRO A 70 -12.65 4.17 4.23
N ILE A 71 -12.72 4.68 5.47
CA ILE A 71 -13.92 5.30 6.04
C ILE A 71 -13.86 6.80 5.86
N VAL A 72 -12.76 7.42 6.32
CA VAL A 72 -12.59 8.87 6.36
C VAL A 72 -12.54 9.47 4.96
N GLY A 73 -11.81 8.84 4.02
CA GLY A 73 -11.68 9.34 2.66
C GLY A 73 -13.02 9.51 1.93
N PRO A 74 -13.84 8.44 1.81
CA PRO A 74 -15.16 8.54 1.18
C PRO A 74 -16.12 9.44 1.95
N ALA A 75 -16.11 9.42 3.29
CA ALA A 75 -16.96 10.30 4.10
C ALA A 75 -16.69 11.78 3.82
N ILE A 76 -15.41 12.17 3.72
CA ILE A 76 -15.03 13.54 3.35
C ILE A 76 -15.42 13.83 1.90
N ALA A 77 -15.18 12.89 0.98
CA ALA A 77 -15.45 13.10 -0.44
C ALA A 77 -16.95 13.25 -0.74
N VAL A 78 -17.83 12.64 0.06
CA VAL A 78 -19.29 12.78 -0.07
C VAL A 78 -19.79 14.20 0.17
N TYR A 79 -19.08 15.04 0.93
CA TYR A 79 -19.42 16.47 1.04
C TYR A 79 -19.43 17.18 -0.33
N TRP A 80 -18.65 16.67 -1.28
CA TRP A 80 -18.55 17.18 -2.65
C TRP A 80 -19.51 16.46 -3.62
N GLY A 81 -20.36 15.58 -3.10
CA GLY A 81 -21.30 14.78 -3.86
C GLY A 81 -20.80 13.37 -4.20
N TRP A 82 -21.72 12.54 -4.68
CA TRP A 82 -21.49 11.12 -4.93
C TRP A 82 -20.47 10.85 -6.06
N GLY A 83 -20.40 11.73 -7.07
CA GLY A 83 -19.48 11.59 -8.21
C GLY A 83 -18.01 11.77 -7.79
N PRO A 84 -17.65 12.89 -7.17
CA PRO A 84 -16.32 13.08 -6.58
C PRO A 84 -15.94 12.00 -5.56
N ALA A 85 -16.90 11.55 -4.74
CA ALA A 85 -16.67 10.43 -3.83
C ALA A 85 -16.29 9.13 -4.57
N LEU A 86 -17.03 8.77 -5.63
CA LEU A 86 -16.73 7.59 -6.44
C LEU A 86 -15.36 7.69 -7.11
N LEU A 87 -15.02 8.85 -7.66
CA LEU A 87 -13.73 9.10 -8.28
C LEU A 87 -12.60 8.99 -7.25
N TRP A 88 -12.79 9.56 -6.06
CA TRP A 88 -11.81 9.49 -4.98
C TRP A 88 -11.60 8.06 -4.48
N VAL A 89 -12.66 7.30 -4.25
CA VAL A 89 -12.54 5.89 -3.82
C VAL A 89 -11.81 5.06 -4.89
N THR A 90 -12.10 5.29 -6.17
CA THR A 90 -11.51 4.48 -7.24
C THR A 90 -10.07 4.91 -7.52
N PHE A 91 -9.87 6.17 -7.93
CA PHE A 91 -8.57 6.68 -8.34
C PHE A 91 -7.65 6.98 -7.15
N GLY A 92 -8.20 7.42 -6.02
CA GLY A 92 -7.44 7.62 -4.78
C GLY A 92 -6.78 6.32 -4.32
N SER A 93 -7.53 5.21 -4.32
CA SER A 93 -6.99 3.91 -3.96
C SER A 93 -5.94 3.41 -4.94
N ILE A 94 -6.13 3.61 -6.25
CA ILE A 94 -5.19 3.13 -7.29
C ILE A 94 -3.88 3.94 -7.26
N PHE A 95 -3.96 5.27 -7.32
CA PHE A 95 -2.80 6.12 -7.58
C PHE A 95 -2.08 6.59 -6.31
N PHE A 96 -2.78 6.67 -5.18
CA PHE A 96 -2.21 7.18 -3.94
C PHE A 96 -2.03 6.07 -2.91
N ALA A 97 -3.11 5.40 -2.50
CA ALA A 97 -3.03 4.42 -1.41
C ALA A 97 -2.14 3.22 -1.77
N GLY A 98 -2.37 2.58 -2.92
CA GLY A 98 -1.58 1.42 -3.33
C GLY A 98 -0.09 1.72 -3.50
N VAL A 99 0.25 2.89 -4.04
CA VAL A 99 1.65 3.33 -4.22
C VAL A 99 2.29 3.67 -2.89
N HIS A 100 1.57 4.36 -2.01
CA HIS A 100 2.03 4.71 -0.68
C HIS A 100 2.40 3.46 0.12
N ASP A 101 1.51 2.47 0.17
CA ASP A 101 1.71 1.27 0.97
C ASP A 101 2.83 0.38 0.39
N MET A 102 2.86 0.22 -0.94
CA MET A 102 3.95 -0.51 -1.59
C MET A 102 5.29 0.20 -1.42
N GLY A 103 5.32 1.52 -1.50
CA GLY A 103 6.51 2.34 -1.27
C GLY A 103 7.03 2.23 0.16
N ALA A 104 6.16 2.23 1.15
CA ALA A 104 6.53 2.05 2.55
C ALA A 104 7.18 0.68 2.80
N LEU A 105 6.61 -0.39 2.25
CA LEU A 105 7.21 -1.74 2.32
C LEU A 105 8.55 -1.82 1.57
N TRP A 106 8.61 -1.25 0.36
CA TRP A 106 9.83 -1.20 -0.44
C TRP A 106 10.98 -0.49 0.28
N ALA A 107 10.69 0.64 0.91
CA ALA A 107 11.67 1.43 1.64
C ALA A 107 12.11 0.72 2.93
N SER A 108 11.15 0.23 3.73
CA SER A 108 11.42 -0.47 4.98
C SER A 108 12.29 -1.70 4.78
N THR A 109 11.93 -2.58 3.83
CA THR A 109 12.68 -3.82 3.58
C THR A 109 14.14 -3.56 3.19
N ARG A 110 14.40 -2.55 2.37
CA ARG A 110 15.77 -2.13 1.98
C ARG A 110 16.57 -1.50 3.12
N HIS A 111 15.91 -1.02 4.16
CA HIS A 111 16.54 -0.42 5.34
C HIS A 111 16.38 -1.33 6.56
N LYS A 112 16.64 -2.64 6.38
CA LYS A 112 16.66 -3.64 7.46
C LYS A 112 15.31 -3.76 8.19
N ALA A 113 14.21 -3.61 7.46
CA ALA A 113 12.84 -3.62 7.97
C ALA A 113 12.56 -2.61 9.10
N LYS A 114 13.29 -1.48 9.12
CA LYS A 114 13.01 -0.38 10.05
C LYS A 114 11.63 0.23 9.77
N SER A 115 10.99 0.75 10.82
CA SER A 115 9.79 1.57 10.66
C SER A 115 10.10 2.84 9.87
N ILE A 116 9.09 3.42 9.21
CA ILE A 116 9.27 4.65 8.43
C ILE A 116 9.77 5.81 9.31
N GLY A 117 9.33 5.91 10.56
CA GLY A 117 9.85 6.90 11.51
C GLY A 117 11.34 6.71 11.81
N ALA A 118 11.78 5.47 12.04
CA ALA A 118 13.20 5.16 12.25
C ALA A 118 14.04 5.38 10.98
N LEU A 119 13.47 5.14 9.80
CA LEU A 119 14.12 5.44 8.53
C LEU A 119 14.27 6.95 8.30
N SER A 120 13.26 7.75 8.66
CA SER A 120 13.32 9.21 8.55
C SER A 120 14.48 9.80 9.35
N GLU A 121 14.79 9.24 10.53
CA GLU A 121 15.96 9.65 11.31
C GLU A 121 17.28 9.47 10.54
N ASP A 122 17.43 8.34 9.84
CA ASP A 122 18.64 8.03 9.06
C ASP A 122 18.76 8.91 7.80
N VAL A 123 17.63 9.27 7.17
CA VAL A 123 17.59 9.97 5.88
C VAL A 123 17.54 11.50 6.03
N VAL A 124 16.76 12.00 6.99
CA VAL A 124 16.49 13.45 7.18
C VAL A 124 17.26 13.99 8.38
N GLY A 125 17.22 13.29 9.52
CA GLY A 125 18.02 13.62 10.71
C GLY A 125 17.32 13.33 12.04
N LYS A 126 18.07 13.43 13.13
CA LYS A 126 17.65 13.01 14.49
C LYS A 126 16.35 13.61 15.06
N ARG A 127 15.83 14.70 14.49
CA ARG A 127 14.60 15.34 14.97
C ARG A 127 13.30 14.76 14.40
N THR A 128 13.39 13.80 13.48
CA THR A 128 12.23 13.28 12.73
C THR A 128 11.66 11.96 13.26
N ARG A 129 12.16 11.47 14.40
CA ARG A 129 11.70 10.23 15.04
C ARG A 129 10.67 10.51 16.13
#